data_AF-A0A7C7TCK7-F1
#
_entry.id   AF-A0A7C7TCK7-F1
#
_cell.length_a   1.000
_cell.length_b   1.000
_cell.length_c   1.000
_cell.angle_alpha   90.00
_cell.angle_beta   90.00
_cell.angle_gamma   90.00
#
_symmetry.space_group_name_H-M   'P 1'
#
loop_
_entity.id
_entity.type
_entity.pdbx_description
1 polymer ?
#
loop_
_entity_poly.entity_id
_entity_poly.type
_entity_poly.pdbx_seq_one_letter_code
_entity_poly.pdbx_strand_id
1 'polypeptide(L)'
;MDNREVGDELPEDLDRGFVGAYKFPDNNRRRLTGALYLAIAIAVGTGSVLVPGDPVLVNAGLLIGCSGLGLFGLYSLAAGRGFSLDENAALVSANQAVGFPVGHASAQLGWRGLMSRPTWKMLVYSAEDPPVSRGLVLVDAINGTIVDAYVEDNPEDWIRTAEPDDDSESRI
;
A
#
# COMPACT_ATOMS: atom_id res chain seq x y z
N MET A 1 -15.83 19.67 -33.53
CA MET A 1 -15.48 19.18 -32.19
C MET A 1 -14.24 18.32 -32.36
N ASP A 2 -13.06 18.91 -32.12
CA ASP A 2 -11.77 18.25 -32.28
C ASP A 2 -11.55 17.31 -31.08
N ASN A 3 -11.31 16.02 -31.32
CA ASN A 3 -11.19 14.98 -30.29
C ASN A 3 -9.84 15.03 -29.53
N ARG A 4 -9.20 16.20 -29.51
CA ARG A 4 -7.85 16.43 -28.97
C ARG A 4 -7.83 17.21 -27.66
N GLU A 5 -9.00 17.68 -27.20
CA GLU A 5 -9.12 18.52 -25.99
C GLU A 5 -9.37 17.72 -24.71
N VAL A 6 -9.52 16.39 -24.78
CA VAL A 6 -9.55 15.51 -23.59
C VAL A 6 -8.24 14.75 -23.53
N GLY A 7 -7.18 15.43 -23.09
CA GLY A 7 -5.91 14.78 -22.76
C GLY A 7 -6.07 13.93 -21.50
N ASP A 8 -5.36 12.80 -21.44
CA ASP A 8 -5.20 12.01 -20.22
C ASP A 8 -4.38 12.84 -19.22
N GLU A 9 -5.07 13.59 -18.37
CA GLU A 9 -4.44 14.36 -17.30
C GLU A 9 -4.16 13.45 -16.11
N LEU A 10 -2.95 13.57 -15.57
CA LEU A 10 -2.55 12.81 -14.40
C LEU A 10 -3.46 13.20 -13.22
N PRO A 11 -4.15 12.25 -12.57
CA PRO A 11 -4.98 12.53 -11.41
C PRO A 11 -4.22 13.33 -10.34
N GLU A 12 -4.90 14.26 -9.66
CA GLU A 12 -4.27 15.15 -8.66
C GLU A 12 -3.50 14.39 -7.56
N ASP A 13 -3.92 13.17 -7.21
CA ASP A 13 -3.26 12.32 -6.22
C ASP A 13 -1.99 11.62 -6.73
N LEU A 14 -1.70 11.73 -8.03
CA LEU A 14 -0.51 11.19 -8.69
C LEU A 14 0.44 12.28 -9.20
N ASP A 15 0.10 13.56 -9.05
CA ASP A 15 0.94 14.67 -9.47
C ASP A 15 2.22 14.79 -8.63
N ARG A 16 3.37 14.74 -9.31
CA ARG A 16 4.70 14.88 -8.70
C ARG A 16 5.01 16.33 -8.29
N GLY A 17 4.30 17.31 -8.84
CA GLY A 17 4.42 18.74 -8.51
C GLY A 17 3.50 19.20 -7.39
N PHE A 18 2.69 18.31 -6.82
CA PHE A 18 1.74 18.65 -5.77
C PHE A 18 2.47 19.08 -4.49
N VAL A 19 2.30 20.35 -4.12
CA VAL A 19 2.90 20.99 -2.94
C VAL A 19 2.03 20.89 -1.67
N GLY A 20 0.97 20.07 -1.70
CA GLY A 20 0.12 19.79 -0.54
C GLY A 20 0.54 18.53 0.23
N ALA A 21 -0.24 18.15 1.25
CA ALA A 21 0.01 16.91 2.00
C ALA A 21 -0.03 15.70 1.04
N TYR A 22 1.10 15.00 0.90
CA TYR A 22 1.22 13.83 0.03
C TYR A 22 0.16 12.78 0.40
N LYS A 23 -0.76 12.49 -0.53
CA LYS A 23 -1.81 11.51 -0.31
C LYS A 23 -1.33 10.15 -0.79
N PHE A 24 -1.17 9.21 0.13
CA PHE A 24 -0.77 7.87 -0.23
C PHE A 24 -1.81 7.19 -1.14
N PRO A 25 -1.37 6.40 -2.14
CA PRO A 25 -2.27 5.65 -3.01
C PRO A 25 -3.20 4.73 -2.20
N ASP A 26 -4.50 4.80 -2.48
CA ASP A 26 -5.51 3.99 -1.80
C ASP A 26 -6.01 2.85 -2.70
N ASN A 27 -6.17 1.65 -2.13
CA ASN A 27 -6.72 0.48 -2.81
C ASN A 27 -8.22 0.60 -3.11
N ASN A 28 -8.89 1.64 -2.60
CA ASN A 28 -10.32 1.86 -2.83
C ASN A 28 -10.70 1.90 -4.33
N ARG A 29 -9.78 2.31 -5.22
CA ARG A 29 -10.00 2.28 -6.68
C ARG A 29 -10.36 0.88 -7.21
N ARG A 30 -9.85 -0.19 -6.59
CA ARG A 30 -10.18 -1.58 -6.96
C ARG A 30 -11.65 -1.92 -6.73
N ARG A 31 -12.38 -1.19 -5.88
CA ARG A 31 -13.82 -1.42 -5.67
C ARG A 31 -14.62 -0.98 -6.90
N LEU A 32 -14.26 0.15 -7.49
CA LEU A 32 -14.89 0.61 -8.72
C LEU A 32 -14.63 -0.37 -9.87
N THR A 33 -13.37 -0.76 -10.07
CA THR A 33 -12.99 -1.77 -11.08
C THR A 33 -13.73 -3.09 -10.86
N GLY A 34 -13.80 -3.58 -9.61
CA GLY A 34 -14.53 -4.81 -9.28
C GLY A 34 -16.04 -4.72 -9.53
N ALA A 35 -16.66 -3.57 -9.21
CA ALA A 35 -18.06 -3.32 -9.50
C ALA A 35 -18.34 -3.32 -11.01
N LEU A 36 -17.44 -2.74 -11.83
CA LEU A 36 -17.56 -2.76 -13.29
C LEU A 36 -17.45 -4.19 -13.85
N TYR A 37 -16.49 -4.99 -13.38
CA TYR A 37 -16.37 -6.39 -13.80
C TYR A 37 -17.62 -7.20 -13.46
N LEU A 38 -18.17 -7.01 -12.27
CA LEU A 38 -19.42 -7.66 -11.88
C LEU A 38 -20.60 -7.21 -12.71
N ALA A 39 -20.74 -5.90 -12.95
CA ALA A 39 -21.83 -5.37 -13.75
C ALA A 39 -21.81 -5.93 -15.17
N ILE A 40 -20.63 -5.98 -15.80
CA ILE A 40 -20.44 -6.55 -17.14
C ILE A 40 -20.72 -8.05 -17.13
N ALA A 41 -20.16 -8.81 -16.18
CA ALA A 41 -20.36 -10.25 -16.06
C ALA A 41 -21.84 -10.61 -15.88
N ILE A 42 -22.56 -9.87 -15.04
CA ILE A 42 -24.00 -10.06 -14.80
C ILE A 42 -24.80 -9.68 -16.03
N ALA A 43 -24.53 -8.53 -16.65
CA ALA A 43 -25.28 -8.07 -17.81
C ALA A 43 -25.13 -9.03 -19.01
N VAL A 44 -23.89 -9.40 -19.34
CA VAL A 44 -23.60 -10.31 -20.46
C VAL A 44 -24.06 -11.73 -20.14
N GLY A 45 -23.80 -12.22 -18.92
CA GLY A 45 -24.22 -13.56 -18.48
C GLY A 45 -25.74 -13.70 -18.50
N THR A 46 -26.46 -12.75 -17.92
CA THR A 46 -27.94 -12.75 -17.92
C THR A 46 -28.49 -12.61 -19.33
N GLY A 47 -27.95 -11.69 -20.14
CA GLY A 47 -28.33 -11.52 -21.53
C GLY A 47 -28.17 -12.82 -22.33
N SER A 48 -27.07 -13.55 -22.13
CA SER A 48 -26.81 -14.80 -22.85
C SER A 48 -27.82 -15.91 -22.54
N VAL A 49 -28.37 -15.95 -21.33
CA VAL A 49 -29.37 -16.96 -20.90
C VAL A 49 -30.80 -16.57 -21.32
N LEU A 50 -31.08 -15.27 -21.42
CA LEU A 50 -32.42 -14.78 -21.74
C LEU A 50 -32.69 -14.66 -23.25
N VAL A 51 -31.66 -14.78 -24.11
CA VAL A 51 -31.85 -14.72 -25.56
C VAL A 51 -32.55 -16.00 -26.04
N PRO A 52 -33.73 -15.91 -26.66
CA PRO A 52 -34.45 -17.05 -27.19
C PRO A 52 -33.81 -17.59 -28.48
N GLY A 53 -33.92 -18.90 -28.70
CA GLY A 53 -33.40 -19.59 -29.89
C GLY A 53 -32.03 -20.21 -29.68
N ASP A 54 -31.30 -20.45 -30.78
CA ASP A 54 -29.93 -20.96 -30.78
C ASP A 54 -28.97 -19.88 -31.33
N PRO A 55 -28.66 -18.85 -30.55
CA PRO A 55 -27.86 -17.71 -30.99
C PRO A 55 -26.39 -18.10 -31.17
N VAL A 56 -25.85 -17.88 -32.36
CA VAL A 56 -24.47 -18.23 -32.77
C VAL A 56 -23.38 -17.65 -31.86
N LEU A 57 -23.66 -16.52 -31.20
CA LEU A 57 -22.72 -15.83 -30.30
C LEU A 57 -22.75 -16.32 -28.85
N VAL A 58 -23.77 -17.10 -28.44
CA VAL A 58 -23.84 -17.67 -27.08
C VAL A 58 -23.27 -19.07 -27.13
N ASN A 59 -22.18 -19.28 -26.40
CA ASN A 59 -21.58 -20.59 -26.23
C ASN A 59 -21.13 -20.81 -24.78
N ALA A 60 -20.73 -22.03 -24.46
CA ALA A 60 -20.23 -22.36 -23.13
C ALA A 60 -19.02 -21.49 -22.73
N GLY A 61 -18.18 -21.10 -23.69
CA GLY A 61 -17.04 -20.20 -23.46
C GLY A 61 -17.45 -18.82 -22.95
N LEU A 62 -18.54 -18.25 -23.47
CA LEU A 62 -19.09 -16.96 -23.01
C LEU A 62 -19.52 -17.04 -21.54
N LEU A 63 -20.21 -18.12 -21.15
CA LEU A 63 -20.65 -18.33 -19.76
C LEU A 63 -19.46 -18.54 -18.81
N ILE A 64 -18.44 -19.28 -19.24
CA ILE A 64 -17.19 -19.45 -18.50
C ILE A 64 -16.47 -18.11 -18.35
N GLY A 65 -16.41 -17.31 -19.42
CA GLY A 65 -15.83 -15.96 -19.41
C GLY A 65 -16.54 -15.03 -18.43
N CYS A 66 -17.88 -15.01 -18.45
CA CYS A 66 -18.68 -14.23 -17.50
C CYS A 66 -18.44 -14.71 -16.06
N SER A 67 -18.37 -16.01 -15.83
CA SER A 67 -18.09 -16.58 -14.52
C SER A 67 -16.70 -16.19 -14.00
N GLY A 68 -15.67 -16.30 -14.85
CA GLY A 68 -14.30 -15.90 -14.52
C GLY A 68 -14.18 -14.41 -14.22
N LEU A 69 -14.79 -13.56 -15.07
CA LEU A 69 -14.83 -12.12 -14.85
C LEU A 69 -15.58 -11.76 -13.56
N GLY A 70 -16.67 -12.45 -13.26
CA GLY A 70 -17.42 -12.29 -12.02
C GLY A 70 -16.59 -12.63 -10.78
N LEU A 71 -15.88 -13.76 -10.80
CA LEU A 71 -14.97 -14.16 -9.72
C LEU A 71 -13.84 -13.13 -9.53
N PHE A 72 -13.27 -12.61 -10.63
CA PHE A 72 -12.24 -11.59 -10.57
C PHE A 72 -12.79 -10.24 -10.05
N GLY A 73 -14.02 -9.89 -10.40
CA GLY A 73 -14.74 -8.74 -9.86
C GLY A 73 -14.95 -8.85 -8.35
N LEU A 74 -15.40 -10.01 -7.85
CA LEU A 74 -15.53 -10.28 -6.41
C LEU A 74 -14.18 -10.16 -5.69
N TYR A 75 -13.12 -10.71 -6.28
CA TYR A 75 -11.77 -10.58 -5.73
C TYR A 75 -11.33 -9.12 -5.66
N SER A 76 -11.54 -8.34 -6.72
CA SER A 76 -11.19 -6.92 -6.75
C SER A 76 -11.96 -6.11 -5.71
N LEU A 77 -13.24 -6.41 -5.48
CA LEU A 77 -14.03 -5.82 -4.39
C LEU A 77 -13.47 -6.18 -3.01
N ALA A 78 -13.09 -7.45 -2.81
CA ALA A 78 -12.56 -7.94 -1.54
C ALA A 78 -11.18 -7.36 -1.22
N ALA A 79 -10.33 -7.17 -2.24
CA ALA A 79 -8.99 -6.60 -2.13
C ALA A 79 -8.98 -5.06 -2.13
N GLY A 80 -10.08 -4.40 -2.54
CA GLY A 80 -10.23 -2.95 -2.54
C GLY A 80 -10.48 -2.33 -1.17
N ARG A 81 -9.83 -2.84 -0.12
CA ARG A 81 -9.92 -2.27 1.23
C ARG A 81 -8.95 -1.11 1.33
N GLY A 82 -9.48 0.07 1.68
CA GLY A 82 -8.63 1.23 1.91
C GLY A 82 -7.94 1.19 3.26
N PHE A 83 -6.84 1.94 3.37
CA PHE A 83 -6.18 2.19 4.64
C PHE A 83 -6.93 3.31 5.36
N SER A 84 -7.22 3.13 6.65
CA SER A 84 -7.96 4.11 7.47
C SER A 84 -7.08 4.73 8.56
N LEU A 85 -5.93 4.11 8.83
CA LEU A 85 -5.04 4.48 9.91
C LEU A 85 -3.90 5.34 9.37
N ASP A 86 -3.69 6.52 9.96
CA ASP A 86 -2.63 7.45 9.58
C ASP A 86 -1.28 7.04 10.19
N GLU A 87 -0.22 7.72 9.75
CA GLU A 87 1.16 7.47 10.20
C GLU A 87 1.30 7.65 11.72
N ASN A 88 0.65 8.66 12.30
CA ASN A 88 0.74 8.95 13.73
C ASN A 88 0.11 7.84 14.58
N ALA A 89 -1.08 7.35 14.20
CA ALA A 89 -1.70 6.22 14.89
C ALA A 89 -0.88 4.93 14.73
N ALA A 90 -0.22 4.75 13.57
CA ALA A 90 0.69 3.62 13.37
C ALA A 90 1.92 3.72 14.29
N LEU A 91 2.47 4.92 14.45
CA LEU A 91 3.57 5.20 15.37
C LEU A 91 3.19 4.94 16.82
N VAL A 92 1.98 5.34 17.25
CA VAL A 92 1.48 5.02 18.60
C VAL A 92 1.42 3.51 18.80
N SER A 93 0.93 2.76 17.80
CA SER A 93 0.87 1.30 17.85
C SER A 93 2.27 0.68 17.91
N ALA A 94 3.21 1.19 17.12
CA ALA A 94 4.60 0.74 17.11
C ALA A 94 5.33 1.03 18.43
N ASN A 95 5.14 2.22 19.01
CA ASN A 95 5.72 2.60 20.29
C ASN A 95 5.27 1.66 21.42
N GLN A 96 4.00 1.23 21.40
CA GLN A 96 3.49 0.23 22.33
C GLN A 96 4.11 -1.17 22.14
N ALA A 97 4.66 -1.47 20.96
CA ALA A 97 5.20 -2.79 20.63
C ALA A 97 6.70 -2.96 20.95
N VAL A 98 7.50 -1.89 20.87
CA VAL A 98 8.98 -1.99 20.94
C VAL A 98 9.58 -1.98 22.34
N GLY A 99 8.82 -1.58 23.36
CA GLY A 99 9.23 -1.68 24.77
C GLY A 99 10.32 -0.69 25.22
N PHE A 100 10.70 0.29 24.38
CA PHE A 100 11.59 1.40 24.72
C PHE A 100 10.96 2.73 24.31
N PRO A 101 11.34 3.85 24.94
CA PRO A 101 10.85 5.17 24.53
C PRO A 101 11.38 5.53 23.14
N VAL A 102 10.48 5.70 22.17
CA VAL A 102 10.84 6.08 20.79
C VAL A 102 11.18 7.58 20.71
N GLY A 103 12.34 7.91 20.13
CA GLY A 103 12.76 9.27 19.81
C GLY A 103 12.50 9.63 18.35
N HIS A 104 13.37 9.12 17.46
CA HIS A 104 13.23 9.31 16.01
C HIS A 104 12.52 8.12 15.37
N ALA A 105 11.62 8.39 14.43
CA ALA A 105 10.89 7.37 13.71
C ALA A 105 10.71 7.77 12.25
N SER A 106 10.62 6.76 11.38
CA SER A 106 10.19 6.92 9.99
C SER A 106 9.15 5.88 9.65
N ALA A 107 8.20 6.25 8.79
CA ALA A 107 7.16 5.36 8.32
C ALA A 107 7.23 5.19 6.81
N GLN A 108 6.97 3.97 6.36
CA GLN A 108 6.78 3.66 4.95
C GLN A 108 5.51 2.84 4.77
N LEU A 109 4.61 3.30 3.90
CA LEU A 109 3.44 2.52 3.51
C LEU A 109 3.82 1.45 2.48
N GLY A 110 3.40 0.21 2.71
CA GLY A 110 3.53 -0.90 1.77
C GLY A 110 2.28 -1.77 1.72
N TRP A 111 2.34 -2.83 0.92
CA TRP A 111 1.23 -3.79 0.77
C TRP A 111 1.71 -5.22 0.96
N ARG A 112 0.90 -6.04 1.60
CA ARG A 112 1.21 -7.45 1.89
C ARG A 112 0.13 -8.41 1.44
N GLY A 113 0.55 -9.62 1.08
CA GLY A 113 -0.32 -10.75 0.74
C GLY A 113 -1.16 -10.56 -0.52
N LEU A 114 -1.95 -11.58 -0.85
CA LEU A 114 -2.78 -11.59 -2.08
C LEU A 114 -3.83 -10.47 -2.06
N MET A 115 -4.44 -10.20 -0.91
CA MET A 115 -5.45 -9.14 -0.78
C MET A 115 -4.87 -7.73 -0.81
N SER A 116 -3.56 -7.58 -1.04
CA SER A 116 -2.84 -6.30 -1.03
C SER A 116 -3.26 -5.49 0.20
N ARG A 117 -3.07 -6.06 1.39
CA ARG A 117 -3.42 -5.36 2.62
C ARG A 117 -2.42 -4.23 2.87
N PRO A 118 -2.87 -2.98 3.08
CA PRO A 118 -1.96 -1.87 3.36
C PRO A 118 -1.33 -2.09 4.74
N THR A 119 -0.03 -1.79 4.87
CA THR A 119 0.75 -2.05 6.09
C THR A 119 1.82 -0.98 6.22
N TRP A 120 1.88 -0.35 7.38
CA TRP A 120 2.92 0.59 7.77
C TRP A 120 4.15 -0.18 8.23
N LYS A 121 5.29 0.14 7.63
CA LYS A 121 6.61 -0.30 8.09
C LYS A 121 7.21 0.86 8.87
N MET A 122 7.29 0.69 10.18
CA MET A 122 7.79 1.70 11.10
C MET A 122 9.22 1.33 11.49
N LEU A 123 10.18 2.19 11.17
CA LEU A 123 11.53 2.10 11.72
C LEU A 123 11.63 3.12 12.85
N VAL A 124 11.84 2.64 14.07
CA VAL A 124 11.87 3.44 15.29
C VAL A 124 13.21 3.30 15.99
N TYR A 125 13.70 4.40 16.55
CA TYR A 125 14.94 4.46 17.33
C TYR A 125 14.64 4.90 18.75
N SER A 126 15.45 4.46 19.70
CA SER A 126 15.33 4.87 21.10
C SER A 126 15.59 6.37 21.28
N ALA A 127 15.11 6.94 22.39
CA ALA A 127 15.11 8.38 22.62
C ALA A 127 16.46 8.97 23.05
N GLU A 128 17.43 8.12 23.40
CA GLU A 128 18.79 8.52 23.73
C GLU A 128 19.55 9.06 22.52
N ASP A 129 20.58 9.87 22.79
CA ASP A 129 21.50 10.40 21.78
C ASP A 129 22.95 10.01 22.14
N PRO A 130 23.61 9.10 21.40
CA PRO A 130 23.10 8.39 20.22
C PRO A 130 22.08 7.28 20.59
N PRO A 131 21.17 6.90 19.67
CA PRO A 131 20.16 5.88 19.92
C PRO A 131 20.81 4.51 20.14
N VAL A 132 20.42 3.81 21.20
CA VAL A 132 21.00 2.52 21.62
C VAL A 132 20.22 1.31 21.10
N SER A 133 18.94 1.47 20.80
CA SER A 133 18.09 0.41 20.27
C SER A 133 17.32 0.89 19.05
N ARG A 134 17.04 -0.04 18.14
CA ARG A 134 16.14 0.20 17.01
C ARG A 134 15.11 -0.90 16.88
N GLY A 135 13.96 -0.55 16.30
CA GLY A 135 12.87 -1.48 16.05
C GLY A 135 12.31 -1.31 14.65
N LEU A 136 11.99 -2.43 14.01
CA LEU A 136 11.19 -2.49 12.79
C LEU A 136 9.83 -3.11 13.13
N VAL A 137 8.76 -2.31 13.03
CA VAL A 137 7.40 -2.76 13.34
C VAL A 137 6.53 -2.69 12.10
N LEU A 138 5.85 -3.80 11.81
CA LEU A 138 4.83 -3.88 10.77
C LEU A 138 3.45 -3.70 11.40
N VAL A 139 2.75 -2.61 11.04
CA VAL A 139 1.42 -2.28 11.58
C VAL A 139 0.38 -2.36 10.45
N ASP A 140 -0.69 -3.13 10.62
CA ASP A 140 -1.78 -3.21 9.65
C ASP A 140 -2.51 -1.86 9.57
N ALA A 141 -2.53 -1.24 8.39
CA ALA A 141 -3.05 0.12 8.21
C ALA A 141 -4.59 0.19 8.18
N ILE A 142 -5.29 -0.95 8.33
CA ILE A 142 -6.75 -1.00 8.44
C ILE A 142 -7.19 -0.90 9.90
N ASN A 143 -6.48 -1.57 10.82
CA ASN A 143 -6.95 -1.74 12.21
C ASN A 143 -5.87 -1.51 13.28
N GLY A 144 -4.63 -1.20 12.91
CA GLY A 144 -3.54 -0.94 13.84
C GLY A 144 -2.93 -2.20 14.46
N THR A 145 -3.33 -3.39 14.01
CA THR A 145 -2.77 -4.64 14.56
C THR A 145 -1.29 -4.77 14.22
N ILE A 146 -0.48 -5.17 15.20
CA ILE A 146 0.94 -5.48 14.97
C ILE A 146 1.00 -6.79 14.21
N VAL A 147 1.49 -6.72 12.97
CA VAL A 147 1.70 -7.88 12.09
C VAL A 147 2.99 -8.59 12.49
N ASP A 148 4.03 -7.82 12.75
CA ASP A 148 5.33 -8.30 13.20
C ASP A 148 6.10 -7.17 13.89
N ALA A 149 7.02 -7.52 14.76
CA ALA A 149 7.89 -6.57 15.43
C ALA A 149 9.26 -7.20 15.67
N TYR A 150 10.30 -6.51 15.23
CA TYR A 150 11.68 -6.90 15.45
C TYR A 150 12.42 -5.76 16.15
N VAL A 151 13.09 -6.07 17.25
CA VAL A 151 13.85 -5.12 18.06
C VAL A 151 15.26 -5.66 18.21
N GLU A 152 16.25 -4.78 18.04
CA GLU A 152 17.66 -5.10 18.21
C GLU A 152 18.43 -3.91 18.79
N ASP A 153 19.62 -4.20 19.32
CA ASP A 153 20.59 -3.17 19.64
C ASP A 153 20.96 -2.43 18.35
N ASN A 154 21.09 -1.11 18.44
CA ASN A 154 21.33 -0.29 17.26
C ASN A 154 22.73 -0.60 16.69
N PRO A 155 22.82 -1.18 15.47
CA PRO A 155 24.10 -1.59 14.90
C PRO A 155 24.82 -0.45 14.18
N GLU A 156 24.19 0.72 14.07
CA GLU A 156 24.72 1.88 13.38
C GLU A 156 25.75 2.61 14.25
N ASP A 157 26.94 2.86 13.68
CA ASP A 157 28.04 3.58 14.33
C ASP A 157 28.01 5.06 13.91
N TRP A 158 27.09 5.81 14.50
CA TRP A 158 26.79 7.22 14.17
C TRP A 158 27.96 8.17 14.47
N ILE A 159 28.97 7.71 15.21
CA ILE A 159 30.08 8.53 15.72
C ILE A 159 31.13 8.80 14.63
N ARG A 160 31.22 7.96 13.58
CA ARG A 160 32.35 8.03 12.62
C ARG A 160 32.28 9.09 11.53
N THR A 161 31.12 9.72 11.31
CA THR A 161 30.95 10.63 10.15
C THR A 161 31.21 12.10 10.50
N ALA A 162 31.43 12.43 11.78
CA ALA A 162 31.58 13.81 12.25
C ALA A 162 33.03 14.19 12.63
N GLU A 163 33.96 13.24 12.71
CA GLU A 163 35.37 13.55 12.89
C GLU A 163 35.99 13.86 11.51
N PRO A 164 36.61 15.03 11.31
CA PRO A 164 37.47 15.22 10.15
C PRO A 164 38.64 14.23 10.26
N ASP A 165 38.94 13.49 9.19
CA ASP A 165 40.16 12.69 9.08
C ASP A 165 41.36 13.58 9.45
N ASP A 166 41.91 13.41 10.65
CA ASP A 166 43.20 13.96 11.03
C ASP A 166 44.28 13.08 10.38
N ASP A 167 44.41 13.24 9.07
CA ASP A 167 45.44 12.62 8.26
C ASP A 167 46.75 13.41 8.46
N SER A 168 47.26 13.44 9.70
CA SER A 168 48.48 14.19 10.01
C SER A 168 49.34 13.62 11.13
N GLU A 169 49.64 12.31 11.15
CA GLU A 169 50.84 11.87 11.89
C GLU A 169 51.57 10.65 11.31
N SER A 170 52.90 10.82 11.19
CA SER A 170 53.96 9.83 10.91
C SER A 170 54.41 9.60 9.45
N ARG A 171 55.10 10.60 8.89
CA ARG A 171 56.32 10.30 8.12
C ARG A 171 57.40 11.36 8.38
N ILE A 172 58.18 11.12 9.45
CA ILE A 172 59.57 11.57 9.56
C ILE A 172 60.44 10.40 9.12
#